data_AF-A0A8T3Z309-F1
#
_entry.id   AF-A0A8T3Z309-F1
#
_cell.length_a   1.000
_cell.length_b   1.000
_cell.length_c   1.000
_cell.angle_alpha   90.00
_cell.angle_beta   90.00
_cell.angle_gamma   90.00
#
_symmetry.space_group_name_H-M   'P 1'
#
loop_
_entity.id
_entity.type
_entity.pdbx_description
1 polymer ?
#
loop_
_entity_poly.entity_id
_entity_poly.type
_entity_poly.pdbx_seq_one_letter_code
_entity_poly.pdbx_strand_id
1 'polypeptide(L)'
;MIELFTLLLEILPIALAAAISPTSFALIIVLLSLSKRPKTSGTGFLVGSFLVILVAALLGMIAAEGVLLTRAEPGPLKIWIDFFLGIIVLYYGFKILLTKNAWFEEKELELPTNNKSATSEFLSSLVLAMGLFALNFITTALVFLGGSKIAAAGLGWLGTITSLLVLMSITLSMVALPVLIYFVTPKKADKILSKLNKWIKKNGHYLTAILIIIIGLYFLYNGLEGLNWI
;
A
#
# COMPACT_ATOMS: atom_id res chain seq x y z
N MET A 1 1.30 -27.49 -5.86
CA MET A 1 2.04 -27.13 -4.63
C MET A 1 3.28 -26.31 -4.95
N ILE A 2 4.17 -26.75 -5.85
CA ILE A 2 5.38 -26.00 -6.25
C ILE A 2 5.04 -24.64 -6.86
N GLU A 3 4.10 -24.59 -7.81
CA GLU A 3 3.68 -23.33 -8.47
C GLU A 3 3.12 -22.29 -7.49
N LEU A 4 2.31 -22.73 -6.52
CA LEU A 4 1.80 -21.86 -5.45
C LEU A 4 2.95 -21.30 -4.61
N PHE A 5 3.91 -22.14 -4.21
CA PHE A 5 5.05 -21.69 -3.41
C PHE A 5 5.92 -20.68 -4.16
N THR A 6 6.21 -20.92 -5.44
CA THR A 6 6.95 -19.98 -6.29
C THR A 6 6.23 -18.63 -6.42
N LEU A 7 4.92 -18.66 -6.67
CA LEU A 7 4.13 -17.43 -6.73
C LEU A 7 4.13 -16.69 -5.38
N LEU A 8 4.01 -17.41 -4.26
CA LEU A 8 4.06 -16.80 -2.93
C LEU A 8 5.38 -16.07 -2.70
N LEU A 9 6.52 -16.65 -3.11
CA LEU A 9 7.82 -15.98 -3.05
C LEU A 9 7.90 -14.74 -3.94
N GLU A 10 7.19 -14.73 -5.06
CA GLU A 10 7.16 -13.60 -6.00
C GLU A 10 6.26 -12.45 -5.52
N ILE A 11 5.10 -12.75 -4.92
CA ILE A 11 4.19 -11.73 -4.38
C ILE A 11 4.64 -11.20 -3.02
N LEU A 12 5.44 -11.96 -2.26
CA LEU A 12 5.91 -11.56 -0.93
C LEU A 12 6.62 -10.20 -0.93
N PRO A 13 7.65 -9.94 -1.77
CA PRO A 13 8.30 -8.63 -1.82
C PRO A 13 7.34 -7.52 -2.27
N ILE A 14 6.40 -7.82 -3.18
CA ILE A 14 5.39 -6.87 -3.64
C ILE A 14 4.47 -6.47 -2.48
N ALA A 15 3.98 -7.45 -1.72
CA ALA A 15 3.11 -7.23 -0.58
C ALA A 15 3.81 -6.47 0.56
N LEU A 16 5.08 -6.80 0.83
CA LEU A 16 5.90 -6.09 1.81
C LEU A 16 6.14 -4.62 1.40
N ALA A 17 6.45 -4.38 0.13
CA ALA A 17 6.60 -3.03 -0.41
C ALA A 17 5.27 -2.25 -0.32
N ALA A 18 4.15 -2.89 -0.65
CA ALA A 18 2.82 -2.28 -0.58
C ALA A 18 2.40 -1.98 0.88
N ALA A 19 2.81 -2.80 1.84
CA ALA A 19 2.51 -2.64 3.26
C ALA A 19 3.17 -1.41 3.89
N ILE A 20 4.31 -0.99 3.35
CA ILE A 20 5.05 0.17 3.83
C ILE A 20 4.33 1.44 3.36
N SER A 21 3.35 1.86 4.17
CA SER A 21 2.65 3.12 4.00
C SER A 21 2.65 3.90 5.31
N PRO A 22 3.70 4.70 5.56
CA PRO A 22 3.75 5.59 6.70
C PRO A 22 2.52 6.52 6.82
N THR A 23 1.98 6.97 5.68
CA THR A 23 0.78 7.81 5.63
C THR A 23 -0.44 7.07 6.14
N SER A 24 -0.66 5.84 5.66
CA SER A 24 -1.78 5.01 6.14
C SER A 24 -1.65 4.69 7.62
N PHE A 25 -0.43 4.40 8.07
CA PHE A 25 -0.13 4.11 9.48
C PHE A 25 -0.36 5.32 10.39
N ALA A 26 0.10 6.51 9.99
CA ALA A 26 -0.10 7.73 10.75
C ALA A 26 -1.60 8.07 10.85
N LEU A 27 -2.33 7.97 9.73
CA LEU A 27 -3.75 8.30 9.69
C LEU A 27 -4.59 7.39 10.57
N ILE A 28 -4.35 6.07 10.56
CA ILE A 28 -5.08 5.15 11.43
C ILE A 28 -4.78 5.43 12.91
N ILE A 29 -3.54 5.76 13.29
CA ILE A 29 -3.23 6.10 14.69
C ILE A 29 -3.96 7.36 15.13
N VAL A 30 -3.91 8.42 14.32
CA VAL A 30 -4.59 9.69 14.62
C VAL A 30 -6.10 9.46 14.73
N LEU A 31 -6.68 8.74 13.77
CA LEU A 31 -8.10 8.38 13.80
C LEU A 31 -8.47 7.65 15.09
N LEU A 32 -7.69 6.64 15.48
CA LEU A 32 -7.98 5.85 16.67
C LEU A 32 -7.78 6.64 17.96
N SER A 33 -6.82 7.56 18.00
CA SER A 33 -6.55 8.40 19.18
C SER A 33 -7.60 9.49 19.38
N LEU A 34 -8.18 10.01 18.30
CA LEU A 34 -9.19 11.07 18.35
C LEU A 34 -10.64 10.52 18.40
N SER A 35 -10.84 9.25 18.03
CA SER A 35 -12.16 8.63 17.99
C SER A 35 -12.74 8.38 19.38
N LYS A 36 -14.05 8.66 19.56
CA LYS A 36 -14.79 8.29 20.78
C LYS A 36 -15.06 6.78 20.84
N ARG A 37 -15.07 6.09 19.68
CA ARG A 37 -15.26 4.64 19.55
C ARG A 37 -14.15 4.04 18.69
N PRO A 38 -12.91 3.93 19.21
CA PRO A 38 -11.74 3.52 18.42
C PRO A 38 -11.91 2.14 17.76
N LYS A 39 -12.61 1.20 18.41
CA LYS A 39 -12.91 -0.11 17.81
C LYS A 39 -13.83 -0.01 16.59
N THR A 40 -14.81 0.90 16.63
CA THR A 40 -15.75 1.13 15.53
C THR A 40 -15.06 1.84 14.38
N SER A 41 -14.33 2.93 14.65
CA SER A 41 -13.55 3.64 13.62
C SER A 41 -12.44 2.76 13.04
N GLY A 42 -11.76 1.96 13.86
CA GLY A 42 -10.74 1.02 13.40
C GLY A 42 -11.30 -0.03 12.46
N THR A 43 -12.44 -0.62 12.80
CA THR A 43 -13.11 -1.60 11.93
C THR A 43 -13.55 -0.96 10.61
N GLY A 44 -14.16 0.23 10.65
CA GLY A 44 -14.59 0.93 9.44
C GLY A 44 -13.41 1.26 8.53
N PHE A 45 -12.32 1.77 9.10
CA PHE A 45 -11.10 2.04 8.35
C PHE A 45 -10.53 0.75 7.72
N LEU A 46 -10.44 -0.36 8.47
CA LEU A 46 -9.95 -1.64 7.92
C LEU A 46 -10.80 -2.15 6.76
N VAL A 47 -12.13 -2.10 6.90
CA VAL A 47 -13.05 -2.52 5.84
C VAL A 47 -12.87 -1.63 4.60
N GLY A 48 -12.78 -0.31 4.78
CA GLY A 48 -12.55 0.62 3.67
C GLY A 48 -11.23 0.38 2.95
N SER A 49 -10.14 0.18 3.69
CA SER A 49 -8.84 -0.20 3.13
C SER A 49 -8.90 -1.53 2.38
N PHE A 50 -9.52 -2.54 2.99
CA PHE A 50 -9.68 -3.86 2.39
C PHE A 50 -10.41 -3.80 1.05
N LEU A 51 -11.50 -3.04 0.97
CA LEU A 51 -12.29 -2.91 -0.27
C LEU A 51 -11.45 -2.31 -1.41
N VAL A 52 -10.70 -1.23 -1.16
CA VAL A 52 -9.87 -0.62 -2.21
C VAL A 52 -8.74 -1.53 -2.64
N ILE A 53 -8.06 -2.18 -1.69
CA ILE A 53 -6.98 -3.14 -1.99
C ILE A 53 -7.52 -4.36 -2.76
N LEU A 54 -8.71 -4.86 -2.40
CA LEU A 54 -9.36 -5.94 -3.12
C LEU A 54 -9.66 -5.54 -4.57
N VAL A 55 -10.27 -4.36 -4.76
CA VAL A 55 -10.56 -3.83 -6.10
C VAL A 55 -9.28 -3.67 -6.91
N ALA A 56 -8.20 -3.13 -6.33
CA ALA A 56 -6.92 -3.01 -7.02
C ALA A 56 -6.37 -4.37 -7.47
N ALA A 57 -6.40 -5.39 -6.61
CA ALA A 57 -5.95 -6.74 -6.94
C ALA A 57 -6.81 -7.37 -8.06
N LEU A 58 -8.14 -7.24 -7.96
CA LEU A 58 -9.08 -7.76 -8.97
C LEU A 58 -8.90 -7.06 -10.32
N LEU A 59 -8.72 -5.74 -10.33
CA LEU A 59 -8.40 -4.99 -11.56
C LEU A 59 -7.09 -5.48 -12.18
N GLY A 60 -6.08 -5.76 -11.35
CA GLY A 60 -4.82 -6.36 -11.78
C GLY A 60 -5.02 -7.72 -12.44
N MET A 61 -5.85 -8.57 -11.84
CA MET A 61 -6.19 -9.89 -12.39
C MET A 61 -6.89 -9.76 -13.76
N ILE A 62 -7.92 -8.91 -13.86
CA ILE A 62 -8.67 -8.67 -15.10
C ILE A 62 -7.74 -8.10 -16.19
N ALA A 63 -6.86 -7.18 -15.82
CA ALA A 63 -5.90 -6.59 -16.76
C ALA A 63 -4.90 -7.63 -17.29
N ALA A 64 -4.51 -8.61 -16.50
CA ALA A 64 -3.62 -9.68 -16.98
C ALA A 64 -4.28 -10.51 -18.08
N GLU A 65 -5.58 -10.81 -17.98
CA GLU A 65 -6.34 -11.49 -19.03
C GLU A 65 -6.40 -10.66 -20.31
N GLY A 66 -6.57 -9.34 -20.20
CA GLY A 66 -6.56 -8.42 -21.35
C GLY A 66 -5.18 -8.26 -22.00
N VAL A 67 -4.11 -8.18 -21.21
CA VAL A 67 -2.73 -8.03 -21.70
C VAL A 67 -2.21 -9.31 -22.37
N LEU A 68 -2.65 -10.49 -21.92
CA LEU A 68 -2.33 -11.76 -22.58
C LEU A 68 -2.87 -11.81 -24.03
N LEU A 69 -3.92 -11.05 -24.34
CA LEU A 69 -4.48 -10.92 -25.69
C LEU A 69 -3.74 -9.88 -26.55
N THR A 70 -2.94 -9.00 -25.95
CA THR A 70 -2.30 -7.86 -26.63
C THR A 70 -0.79 -7.80 -26.37
N ARG A 71 -0.07 -8.92 -26.52
CA ARG A 71 1.40 -8.94 -26.53
C ARG A 71 1.95 -8.15 -27.74
N ALA A 72 1.77 -6.84 -27.74
CA ALA A 72 2.52 -5.92 -28.55
C ALA A 72 3.84 -5.67 -27.83
N GLU A 73 4.95 -5.75 -28.56
CA GLU A 73 6.24 -5.34 -28.02
C GLU A 73 6.15 -3.90 -27.49
N PRO A 74 6.87 -3.58 -26.40
CA PRO A 74 6.89 -2.24 -25.86
C PRO A 74 7.40 -1.28 -26.95
N GLY A 75 6.48 -0.48 -27.50
CA GLY A 75 6.84 0.48 -28.55
C GLY A 75 7.90 1.46 -28.07
N PRO A 76 8.66 2.09 -28.98
CA PRO A 76 9.78 2.98 -28.65
C PRO A 76 9.42 4.09 -27.65
N LEU A 77 8.18 4.58 -27.68
CA LEU A 77 7.67 5.56 -26.71
C LEU A 77 7.70 5.05 -25.27
N LYS A 78 7.34 3.78 -25.03
CA LYS A 78 7.34 3.19 -23.67
C LYS A 78 8.76 3.10 -23.11
N ILE A 79 9.73 2.72 -23.93
CA ILE A 79 11.14 2.62 -23.53
C ILE A 79 11.65 3.98 -23.03
N TRP A 80 11.36 5.06 -23.78
CA TRP A 80 11.68 6.42 -23.35
C TRP A 80 10.93 6.85 -22.08
N ILE A 81 9.64 6.49 -21.94
CA ILE A 81 8.88 6.75 -20.72
C ILE A 81 9.53 6.08 -19.51
N ASP A 82 9.86 4.79 -19.60
CA ASP A 82 10.49 4.05 -18.51
C ASP A 82 11.84 4.67 -18.10
N PHE A 83 12.67 5.07 -19.08
CA PHE A 83 13.94 5.74 -18.82
C PHE A 83 13.79 7.07 -18.07
N PHE A 84 12.98 8.01 -18.59
CA PHE A 84 12.79 9.31 -17.96
C PHE A 84 12.04 9.20 -16.63
N LEU A 85 11.06 8.31 -16.54
CA LEU A 85 10.35 8.04 -15.30
C LEU A 85 11.30 7.49 -14.23
N GLY A 86 12.19 6.58 -14.60
CA GLY A 86 13.24 6.07 -13.72
C GLY A 86 14.09 7.18 -13.13
N ILE A 87 14.59 8.11 -13.96
CA ILE A 87 15.38 9.27 -13.50
C ILE A 87 14.58 10.15 -12.54
N ILE A 88 13.33 10.49 -12.90
CA ILE A 88 12.47 11.35 -12.08
C ILE A 88 12.19 10.70 -10.73
N VAL A 89 11.79 9.42 -10.73
CA VAL A 89 11.48 8.66 -9.52
C VAL A 89 12.71 8.54 -8.62
N LEU A 90 13.90 8.25 -9.18
CA LEU A 90 15.16 8.22 -8.43
C LEU A 90 15.47 9.57 -7.79
N TYR A 91 15.33 10.67 -8.54
CA TYR A 91 15.53 12.01 -8.01
C TYR A 91 14.64 12.28 -6.79
N TYR A 92 13.34 11.95 -6.86
CA TYR A 92 12.44 12.08 -5.71
C TYR A 92 12.80 11.14 -4.56
N GLY A 93 13.20 9.90 -4.85
CA GLY A 93 13.64 8.93 -3.84
C GLY A 93 14.84 9.44 -3.04
N PHE A 94 15.89 9.91 -3.73
CA PHE A 94 17.05 10.53 -3.08
C PHE A 94 16.71 11.85 -2.40
N LYS A 95 15.83 12.67 -2.98
CA LYS A 95 15.35 13.89 -2.33
C LYS A 95 14.66 13.58 -1.00
N ILE A 96 13.79 12.56 -0.95
CA ILE A 96 13.13 12.12 0.30
C ILE A 96 14.15 11.56 1.29
N LEU A 97 15.16 10.82 0.81
CA LEU A 97 16.21 10.26 1.65
C LEU A 97 17.05 11.34 2.35
N LEU A 98 17.35 12.43 1.64
CA LEU A 98 18.24 13.49 2.09
C LEU A 98 17.49 14.62 2.83
N THR A 99 16.20 14.81 2.57
CA THR A 99 15.40 15.86 3.20
C THR A 99 14.87 15.36 4.55
N LYS A 100 15.43 15.89 5.65
CA LYS A 100 15.18 15.41 7.02
C LYS A 100 13.79 15.71 7.59
N ASN A 101 12.91 16.45 6.92
CA ASN A 101 11.62 16.86 7.50
C ASN A 101 10.56 17.21 6.45
N ALA A 102 9.30 17.09 6.87
CA ALA A 102 8.06 17.73 6.36
C ALA A 102 6.99 16.85 5.68
N TRP A 103 7.17 15.53 5.48
CA TRP A 103 6.07 14.72 4.91
C TRP A 103 4.99 14.33 5.93
N PHE A 104 5.35 14.21 7.22
CA PHE A 104 4.42 13.92 8.32
C PHE A 104 4.20 15.13 9.21
N GLU A 105 4.15 16.33 8.62
CA GLU A 105 3.42 17.39 9.31
C GLU A 105 1.99 16.90 9.47
N GLU A 106 1.64 16.69 10.73
CA GLU A 106 0.30 16.41 11.20
C GLU A 106 -0.53 17.64 10.84
N LYS A 107 -0.90 17.75 9.56
CA LYS A 107 -1.89 18.73 9.12
C LYS A 107 -3.11 18.34 9.91
N GLU A 108 -3.40 19.15 10.93
CA GLU A 108 -4.36 18.86 11.99
C GLU A 108 -5.62 18.32 11.31
N LEU A 109 -5.75 17.00 11.35
CA LEU A 109 -6.94 16.33 10.87
C LEU A 109 -7.94 16.59 11.98
N GLU A 110 -8.55 17.77 11.93
CA GLU A 110 -9.73 18.12 12.67
C GLU A 110 -10.85 17.23 12.15
N LEU A 111 -10.85 15.98 12.61
CA LEU A 111 -12.02 15.13 12.46
C LEU A 111 -13.11 15.80 13.29
N PRO A 112 -14.22 16.25 12.68
CA PRO A 112 -15.24 17.00 13.40
C PRO A 112 -15.68 16.17 14.59
N THR A 113 -15.43 16.69 15.79
CA THR A 113 -15.75 16.08 17.09
C THR A 113 -17.25 16.15 17.31
N ASN A 114 -18.01 15.55 16.40
CA ASN A 114 -19.45 15.57 16.44
C ASN A 114 -19.94 14.34 17.21
N ASN A 115 -21.10 14.44 17.87
CA ASN A 115 -21.78 13.32 18.53
C ASN A 115 -22.33 12.32 17.48
N LYS A 116 -21.43 11.73 16.68
CA LYS A 116 -21.78 10.76 15.64
C LYS A 116 -22.30 9.49 16.29
N SER A 117 -23.31 8.87 15.67
CA SER A 117 -23.72 7.50 15.98
C SER A 117 -22.60 6.52 15.63
N ALA A 118 -22.64 5.31 16.20
CA ALA A 118 -21.64 4.28 15.88
C ALA A 118 -21.58 3.99 14.36
N THR A 119 -22.72 3.95 13.68
CA THR A 119 -22.81 3.75 12.23
C THR A 119 -22.17 4.90 11.46
N SER A 120 -22.43 6.15 11.86
CA SER A 120 -21.84 7.33 11.19
C SER A 120 -20.32 7.38 11.37
N GLU A 121 -19.83 6.99 12.54
CA GLU A 121 -18.40 6.93 12.86
C GLU A 121 -17.69 5.81 12.06
N PHE A 122 -18.31 4.64 11.95
CA PHE A 122 -17.87 3.55 11.07
C PHE A 122 -17.80 4.01 9.60
N LEU A 123 -18.90 4.55 9.06
CA LEU A 123 -18.96 4.99 7.67
C LEU A 123 -17.96 6.12 7.37
N SER A 124 -17.79 7.07 8.29
CA SER A 124 -16.79 8.14 8.14
C SER A 124 -15.38 7.57 8.03
N SER A 125 -15.02 6.62 8.91
CA SER A 125 -13.71 5.97 8.88
C SER A 125 -13.50 5.10 7.64
N LEU A 126 -14.55 4.44 7.16
CA LEU A 126 -14.54 3.64 5.94
C LEU A 126 -14.28 4.51 4.72
N VAL A 127 -15.02 5.60 4.56
CA VAL A 127 -14.85 6.53 3.42
C VAL A 127 -13.47 7.18 3.45
N LEU A 128 -13.00 7.57 4.64
CA LEU A 128 -11.66 8.14 4.82
C LEU A 128 -10.57 7.14 4.42
N ALA A 129 -10.69 5.87 4.80
CA ALA A 129 -9.77 4.82 4.39
C ALA A 129 -9.82 4.56 2.88
N MET A 130 -11.02 4.55 2.30
CA MET A 130 -11.18 4.39 0.85
C MET A 130 -10.48 5.52 0.08
N GLY A 131 -10.71 6.77 0.48
CA GLY A 131 -10.05 7.92 -0.14
C GLY A 131 -8.53 7.88 -0.01
N LEU A 132 -8.02 7.59 1.18
CA LEU A 132 -6.59 7.43 1.41
C LEU A 132 -5.96 6.35 0.52
N PHE A 133 -6.53 5.15 0.51
CA PHE A 133 -5.96 4.05 -0.25
C PHE A 133 -6.12 4.24 -1.76
N ALA A 134 -7.22 4.83 -2.23
CA ALA A 134 -7.39 5.17 -3.63
C ALA A 134 -6.32 6.16 -4.12
N LEU A 135 -5.93 7.12 -3.27
CA LEU A 135 -4.88 8.11 -3.56
C LEU A 135 -3.46 7.59 -3.26
N ASN A 136 -3.32 6.47 -2.55
CA ASN A 136 -2.03 5.85 -2.28
C ASN A 136 -1.58 5.01 -3.49
N PHE A 137 -1.15 5.72 -4.54
CA PHE A 137 -0.77 5.13 -5.82
C PHE A 137 0.29 4.04 -5.71
N ILE A 138 1.27 4.18 -4.80
CA ILE A 138 2.32 3.16 -4.66
C ILE A 138 1.73 1.85 -4.15
N THR A 139 1.00 1.88 -3.03
CA THR A 139 0.37 0.67 -2.48
C THR A 139 -0.61 0.05 -3.46
N THR A 140 -1.50 0.84 -4.08
CA THR A 140 -2.51 0.30 -5.01
C THR A 140 -1.90 -0.23 -6.31
N ALA A 141 -0.89 0.43 -6.87
CA ALA A 141 -0.20 -0.06 -8.06
C ALA A 141 0.56 -1.37 -7.80
N LEU A 142 1.21 -1.50 -6.64
CA LEU A 142 1.88 -2.74 -6.25
C LEU A 142 0.89 -3.89 -6.04
N VAL A 143 -0.26 -3.62 -5.41
CA VAL A 143 -1.31 -4.63 -5.24
C VAL A 143 -1.95 -5.02 -6.57
N PHE A 144 -2.16 -4.05 -7.47
CA PHE A 144 -2.58 -4.32 -8.84
C PHE A 144 -1.59 -5.26 -9.54
N LEU A 145 -0.29 -4.96 -9.49
CA LEU A 145 0.76 -5.83 -10.04
C LEU A 145 0.72 -7.23 -9.42
N GLY A 146 0.56 -7.33 -8.10
CA GLY A 146 0.39 -8.60 -7.40
C GLY A 146 -0.82 -9.39 -7.90
N GLY A 147 -1.96 -8.73 -8.10
CA GLY A 147 -3.14 -9.32 -8.72
C GLY A 147 -2.88 -9.84 -10.13
N SER A 148 -2.20 -9.06 -10.97
CA SER A 148 -1.83 -9.49 -12.32
C SER A 148 -0.95 -10.74 -12.32
N LYS A 149 0.02 -10.83 -11.40
CA LYS A 149 0.88 -12.02 -11.25
C LYS A 149 0.10 -13.25 -10.77
N ILE A 150 -0.84 -13.06 -9.84
CA ILE A 150 -1.71 -14.15 -9.36
C ILE A 150 -2.55 -14.71 -10.51
N ALA A 151 -3.12 -13.86 -11.36
CA ALA A 151 -3.87 -14.30 -12.54
C ALA A 151 -2.97 -14.99 -13.58
N ALA A 152 -1.80 -14.42 -13.87
CA ALA A 152 -0.85 -14.98 -14.84
C ALA A 152 -0.31 -16.36 -14.44
N ALA A 153 -0.27 -16.68 -13.15
CA ALA A 153 0.16 -17.97 -12.65
C ALA A 153 -0.82 -19.12 -12.97
N GLY A 154 -2.04 -18.83 -13.43
CA GLY A 154 -2.99 -19.85 -13.88
C GLY A 154 -3.40 -20.86 -12.80
N LEU A 155 -3.33 -20.48 -11.52
CA LEU A 155 -3.66 -21.37 -10.42
C LEU A 155 -5.16 -21.70 -10.38
N GLY A 156 -5.50 -22.89 -9.86
CA GLY A 156 -6.88 -23.22 -9.50
C GLY A 156 -7.43 -22.31 -8.39
N TRP A 157 -8.75 -22.30 -8.21
CA TRP A 157 -9.46 -21.38 -7.31
C TRP A 157 -8.86 -21.28 -5.89
N LEU A 158 -8.48 -22.41 -5.29
CA LEU A 158 -7.85 -22.45 -3.95
C LEU A 158 -6.51 -21.70 -3.92
N GLY A 159 -5.67 -21.89 -4.94
CA GLY A 159 -4.37 -21.23 -5.04
C GLY A 159 -4.50 -19.72 -5.22
N THR A 160 -5.47 -19.31 -6.05
CA THR A 160 -5.80 -17.89 -6.28
C THR A 160 -6.29 -17.22 -5.00
N ILE A 161 -7.26 -17.82 -4.30
CA ILE A 161 -7.77 -17.27 -3.03
C ILE A 161 -6.66 -17.21 -1.97
N THR A 162 -5.85 -18.26 -1.85
CA THR A 162 -4.74 -18.30 -0.89
C THR A 162 -3.74 -17.18 -1.16
N SER A 163 -3.38 -16.96 -2.43
CA SER A 163 -2.42 -15.94 -2.84
C SER A 163 -2.96 -14.52 -2.61
N LEU A 164 -4.25 -14.30 -2.90
CA LEU A 164 -4.93 -13.03 -2.60
C LEU A 164 -4.95 -12.75 -1.09
N LEU A 165 -5.30 -13.75 -0.27
CA LEU A 165 -5.31 -13.59 1.18
C LEU A 165 -3.92 -13.26 1.73
N VAL A 166 -2.86 -13.89 1.23
CA VAL A 166 -1.48 -13.57 1.62
C VAL A 166 -1.11 -12.15 1.21
N LEU A 167 -1.32 -11.79 -0.07
CA LEU A 167 -1.04 -10.45 -0.59
C LEU A 167 -1.73 -9.36 0.24
N MET A 168 -3.04 -9.52 0.48
CA MET A 168 -3.86 -8.56 1.19
C MET A 168 -3.52 -8.49 2.68
N SER A 169 -3.31 -9.62 3.34
CA SER A 169 -3.00 -9.67 4.78
C SER A 169 -1.68 -8.98 5.09
N ILE A 170 -0.67 -9.19 4.24
CA ILE A 170 0.63 -8.53 4.39
C ILE A 170 0.48 -7.03 4.09
N THR A 171 -0.17 -6.67 2.98
CA THR A 171 -0.37 -5.26 2.59
C THR A 171 -1.10 -4.46 3.67
N LEU A 172 -2.17 -5.03 4.25
CA LEU A 172 -3.00 -4.34 5.24
C LEU A 172 -2.42 -4.42 6.66
N SER A 173 -1.30 -5.11 6.88
CA SER A 173 -0.72 -5.33 8.21
C SER A 173 -0.47 -4.04 8.98
N MET A 174 0.02 -2.98 8.32
CA MET A 174 0.27 -1.67 8.95
C MET A 174 -1.01 -1.02 9.50
N VAL A 175 -2.16 -1.30 8.92
CA VAL A 175 -3.45 -0.76 9.40
C VAL A 175 -4.12 -1.73 10.38
N ALA A 176 -3.99 -3.04 10.14
CA ALA A 176 -4.56 -4.09 10.98
C ALA A 176 -3.93 -4.09 12.38
N LEU A 177 -2.62 -3.90 12.48
CA LEU A 177 -1.87 -3.92 13.74
C LEU A 177 -2.41 -2.89 14.76
N PRO A 178 -2.52 -1.58 14.45
CA PRO A 178 -3.08 -0.60 15.38
C PRO A 178 -4.50 -0.92 15.85
N VAL A 179 -5.35 -1.41 14.94
CA VAL A 179 -6.72 -1.77 15.28
C VAL A 179 -6.73 -2.96 16.24
N LEU A 180 -5.98 -4.03 15.93
CA LEU A 180 -5.83 -5.20 16.81
C LEU A 180 -5.33 -4.81 18.20
N ILE A 181 -4.39 -3.87 18.31
CA ILE A 181 -3.89 -3.36 19.60
C ILE A 181 -5.02 -2.74 20.45
N TYR A 182 -5.94 -1.98 19.86
CA TYR A 182 -7.12 -1.45 20.58
C TYR A 182 -8.14 -2.53 20.93
N PHE A 183 -8.28 -3.58 20.14
CA PHE A 183 -9.16 -4.71 20.45
C PHE A 183 -8.65 -5.50 21.66
N VAL A 184 -7.34 -5.81 21.70
CA VAL A 184 -6.72 -6.66 22.71
C VAL A 184 -6.33 -5.88 23.97
N THR A 185 -5.80 -4.66 23.83
CA THR A 185 -5.21 -3.89 24.94
C THR A 185 -5.67 -2.43 25.00
N PRO A 186 -6.98 -2.14 25.10
CA PRO A 186 -7.51 -0.77 24.98
C PRO A 186 -6.89 0.22 25.98
N LYS A 187 -6.63 -0.20 27.23
CA LYS A 187 -6.03 0.67 28.26
C LYS A 187 -4.57 1.07 28.00
N LYS A 188 -3.85 0.30 27.17
CA LYS A 188 -2.42 0.53 26.85
C LYS A 188 -2.23 0.99 25.40
N ALA A 189 -3.28 0.94 24.58
CA ALA A 189 -3.21 1.21 23.15
C ALA A 189 -2.58 2.57 22.86
N ASP A 190 -3.04 3.64 23.50
CA ASP A 190 -2.51 4.99 23.29
C ASP A 190 -1.00 5.09 23.59
N LYS A 191 -0.54 4.40 24.65
CA LYS A 191 0.89 4.35 25.00
C LYS A 191 1.73 3.56 24.00
N ILE A 192 1.19 2.45 23.46
CA ILE A 192 1.88 1.63 22.46
C ILE A 192 1.93 2.39 21.13
N LEU A 193 0.79 2.92 20.68
CA LEU A 193 0.67 3.58 19.39
C LEU A 193 1.40 4.92 19.36
N SER A 194 1.47 5.68 20.46
CA SER A 194 2.30 6.89 20.51
C SER A 194 3.78 6.59 20.30
N LYS A 195 4.30 5.46 20.81
CA LYS A 195 5.68 5.03 20.54
C LYS A 195 5.88 4.64 19.08
N LEU A 196 4.95 3.87 18.51
CA LEU A 196 5.00 3.49 17.10
C LEU A 196 4.91 4.71 16.18
N ASN A 197 4.02 5.65 16.48
CA ASN A 197 3.86 6.90 15.73
C ASN A 197 5.15 7.73 15.76
N LYS A 198 5.79 7.86 16.92
CA LYS A 198 7.10 8.53 17.03
C LYS A 198 8.16 7.84 16.19
N TRP A 199 8.19 6.50 16.17
CA TRP A 199 9.14 5.75 15.36
C TRP A 199 8.87 5.94 13.86
N ILE A 200 7.61 5.92 13.41
CA ILE A 200 7.24 6.14 12.01
C ILE A 200 7.49 7.58 11.58
N LYS A 201 7.18 8.59 12.41
CA LYS A 201 7.53 9.98 12.11
C LYS A 201 9.05 10.15 11.95
N LYS A 202 9.85 9.45 12.77
CA LYS A 202 11.31 9.48 12.69
C LYS A 202 11.88 8.70 11.51
N ASN A 203 11.35 7.53 11.18
CA ASN A 203 11.99 6.59 10.24
C ASN A 203 11.19 6.33 8.94
N GLY A 204 9.93 6.75 8.88
CA GLY A 204 9.02 6.47 7.77
C GLY A 204 9.54 7.01 6.43
N HIS A 205 10.20 8.16 6.44
CA HIS A 205 10.79 8.73 5.24
C HIS A 205 11.91 7.85 4.65
N TYR A 206 12.71 7.18 5.49
CA TYR A 206 13.72 6.22 5.00
C TYR A 206 13.06 5.03 4.29
N LEU A 207 12.00 4.48 4.88
CA LEU A 207 11.26 3.37 4.29
C LEU A 207 10.66 3.74 2.93
N THR A 208 9.99 4.88 2.86
CA THR A 208 9.42 5.41 1.61
C THR A 208 10.51 5.71 0.59
N ALA A 209 11.62 6.34 0.99
CA ALA A 209 12.72 6.65 0.08
C ALA A 209 13.34 5.39 -0.52
N ILE A 210 13.64 4.39 0.29
CA ILE A 210 14.24 3.12 -0.16
C ILE A 210 13.33 2.46 -1.21
N LEU A 211 12.02 2.41 -0.96
CA LEU A 211 11.07 1.84 -1.93
C LEU A 211 11.02 2.62 -3.23
N ILE A 212 10.95 3.96 -3.15
CA ILE A 212 10.94 4.82 -4.34
C ILE A 212 12.24 4.63 -5.14
N ILE A 213 13.39 4.54 -4.47
CA ILE A 213 14.67 4.29 -5.12
C ILE A 213 14.66 2.93 -5.84
N ILE A 214 14.19 1.85 -5.19
CA ILE A 214 14.08 0.52 -5.81
C ILE A 214 13.19 0.57 -7.05
N ILE A 215 12.03 1.23 -6.97
CA ILE A 215 11.12 1.41 -8.11
C ILE A 215 11.79 2.22 -9.24
N GLY A 216 12.50 3.29 -8.89
CA GLY A 216 13.23 4.11 -9.84
C GLY A 216 14.35 3.34 -10.54
N LEU A 217 15.09 2.50 -9.82
CA LEU A 217 16.11 1.62 -10.38
C LEU A 217 15.51 0.60 -11.37
N TYR A 218 14.34 0.05 -11.06
CA TYR A 218 13.63 -0.87 -11.96
C TYR A 218 13.22 -0.20 -13.28
N PHE A 219 12.62 0.99 -13.22
CA PHE A 219 12.26 1.75 -14.42
C PHE A 219 13.48 2.14 -15.25
N LEU A 220 14.54 2.59 -14.57
CA LEU A 220 15.79 2.95 -15.24
C LEU A 220 16.42 1.74 -15.92
N TYR A 221 16.48 0.58 -15.27
CA TYR A 221 16.98 -0.66 -15.85
C TYR A 221 16.23 -1.04 -17.13
N ASN A 222 14.89 -1.06 -17.09
CA ASN A 222 14.08 -1.38 -18.27
C ASN A 222 14.27 -0.38 -19.41
N GLY A 223 14.43 0.91 -19.08
CA GLY A 223 14.71 1.94 -20.06
C GLY A 223 16.09 1.77 -20.71
N LEU A 224 17.12 1.47 -19.91
CA LEU A 224 18.49 1.24 -20.39
C LEU A 224 18.58 -0.03 -21.26
N GLU A 225 17.96 -1.13 -20.84
CA GLU A 225 17.87 -2.38 -21.59
C GLU A 225 17.14 -2.16 -22.92
N GLY A 226 15.98 -1.49 -22.90
CA GLY A 226 15.24 -1.18 -24.13
C GLY A 226 15.98 -0.25 -25.10
N LEU A 227 16.90 0.59 -24.61
CA LEU A 227 17.77 1.44 -25.42
C LEU A 227 19.06 0.72 -25.87
N ASN A 228 19.28 -0.53 -25.42
CA ASN A 228 20.51 -1.30 -25.60
C ASN A 228 21.77 -0.58 -25.08
N TRP A 229 21.65 0.13 -23.95
CA TRP A 229 22.78 0.79 -23.29
C TRP A 229 23.48 -0.09 -22.25
N ILE A 230 22.84 -1.20 -21.87
CA ILE A 230 23.35 -2.26 -20.99
C ILE A 230 22.98 -3.63 -21.56
#